data_AF-A0A966CW59-F1
#
_entry.id   AF-A0A966CW59-F1
#
_cell.length_a   1.000
_cell.length_b   1.000
_cell.length_c   1.000
_cell.angle_alpha   90.00
_cell.angle_beta   90.00
_cell.angle_gamma   90.00
#
_symmetry.space_group_name_H-M   'P 1'
#
loop_
_entity.id
_entity.type
_entity.pdbx_description
1 polymer ?
#
loop_
_entity_poly.entity_id
_entity_poly.type
_entity_poly.pdbx_seq_one_letter_code
_entity_poly.pdbx_strand_id
1 'polypeptide(L)'
;MPMKKIILLALSAFMLFFTAACIGSSKAEVFSEEKFLEDIAPNVVCLNSCVQEMFCAGVNFDDDSYLAAYESKSAYADGLGDIALLFKPGEESQYMDYFIDPICASYYPVKSFKTNTEVRDNLKKYLADAVIDKWFSNDFLEYEGQLYLRRGSRGYGAMICDLESMKYEEEKDGKQYVTVDFKLFDEFDHTETLEFSKVNDVWIMTDEVVPIRNETIENCDKEESEETDIRSKMDDYSGSYVDRQGTADIYSELDLTYLGDKAYEATIDLFRLTELEGIAKVDGETLSFEDEDMQVKGTIVIQDNIAVLTITDSGFDYIKQGDVFEFSAKLS
;
A
#
# COMPACT_ATOMS: atom_id res chain seq x y z
N MET A 1 -53.98 81.39 -27.89
CA MET A 1 -55.17 80.53 -28.08
C MET A 1 -55.18 79.42 -27.04
N PRO A 2 -56.36 78.96 -26.60
CA PRO A 2 -56.67 78.60 -25.22
C PRO A 2 -56.56 77.10 -24.90
N MET A 3 -56.61 76.83 -23.59
CA MET A 3 -56.76 75.55 -22.87
C MET A 3 -57.62 74.49 -23.57
N LYS A 4 -57.25 73.22 -23.34
CA LYS A 4 -58.19 72.19 -22.85
C LYS A 4 -57.50 71.21 -21.89
N LYS A 5 -57.98 71.24 -20.64
CA LYS A 5 -57.82 70.21 -19.61
C LYS A 5 -58.77 69.02 -19.91
N ILE A 6 -58.51 67.89 -19.25
CA ILE A 6 -59.39 66.77 -18.75
C ILE A 6 -58.45 65.54 -18.75
N ILE A 7 -57.84 65.03 -17.66
CA ILE A 7 -58.26 64.57 -16.30
C ILE A 7 -59.31 63.44 -16.32
N LEU A 8 -58.90 62.24 -15.85
CA LEU A 8 -59.57 61.23 -14.99
C LEU A 8 -58.94 59.83 -15.32
N LEU A 9 -58.64 58.88 -14.43
CA LEU A 9 -58.84 58.68 -12.99
C LEU A 9 -58.04 57.41 -12.54
N ALA A 10 -57.46 57.46 -11.32
CA ALA A 10 -57.33 56.38 -10.30
C ALA A 10 -56.65 55.03 -10.64
N LEU A 11 -55.95 54.30 -9.74
CA LEU A 11 -55.83 54.32 -8.27
C LEU A 11 -54.54 53.56 -7.85
N SER A 12 -53.87 54.06 -6.82
CA SER A 12 -53.03 53.38 -5.79
C SER A 12 -52.33 52.03 -6.07
N ALA A 13 -51.00 52.01 -5.93
CA ALA A 13 -50.33 51.15 -4.95
C ALA A 13 -48.91 51.66 -4.66
N PHE A 14 -48.64 51.85 -3.38
CA PHE A 14 -47.38 52.28 -2.79
C PHE A 14 -46.42 51.08 -2.77
N MET A 15 -45.27 51.15 -3.46
CA MET A 15 -44.12 50.30 -3.13
C MET A 15 -42.83 51.10 -3.26
N LEU A 16 -42.24 51.37 -2.11
CA LEU A 16 -40.85 51.75 -1.93
C LEU A 16 -39.95 50.69 -2.56
N PHE A 17 -39.28 51.03 -3.65
CA PHE A 17 -38.06 50.32 -4.06
C PHE A 17 -36.86 51.16 -3.63
N PHE A 18 -36.33 50.80 -2.47
CA PHE A 18 -34.98 51.17 -2.09
C PHE A 18 -33.99 50.53 -3.07
N THR A 19 -33.05 51.36 -3.51
CA THR A 19 -31.85 50.98 -4.26
C THR A 19 -31.01 49.99 -3.47
N ALA A 20 -30.68 48.84 -4.07
CA ALA A 20 -29.53 48.04 -3.68
C ALA A 20 -28.61 47.93 -4.90
N ALA A 21 -27.49 48.64 -4.84
CA ALA A 21 -26.38 48.46 -5.74
C ALA A 21 -25.86 47.03 -5.59
N CYS A 22 -25.63 46.35 -6.71
CA CYS A 22 -24.91 45.08 -6.76
C CYS A 22 -23.44 45.32 -6.38
N ILE A 23 -23.17 45.40 -5.08
CA ILE A 23 -21.87 45.02 -4.54
C ILE A 23 -21.99 43.51 -4.32
N GLY A 24 -21.64 42.75 -5.36
CA GLY A 24 -21.27 41.36 -5.20
C GLY A 24 -19.99 41.33 -4.38
N SER A 25 -20.13 41.49 -3.06
CA SER A 25 -19.07 41.19 -2.12
C SER A 25 -18.90 39.68 -2.21
N SER A 26 -17.98 39.22 -3.06
CA SER A 26 -17.40 37.89 -2.88
C SER A 26 -16.74 37.97 -1.51
N LYS A 27 -17.46 37.53 -0.48
CA LYS A 27 -16.86 37.25 0.81
C LYS A 27 -15.69 36.35 0.48
N ALA A 28 -14.46 36.83 0.69
CA ALA A 28 -13.31 35.95 0.72
C ALA A 28 -13.69 34.84 1.70
N GLU A 29 -13.72 33.61 1.19
CA GLU A 29 -14.04 32.45 2.02
C GLU A 29 -13.00 32.44 3.14
N VAL A 30 -13.49 32.49 4.38
CA VAL A 30 -12.60 32.47 5.53
C VAL A 30 -11.93 31.10 5.52
N PHE A 31 -10.60 31.07 5.60
CA PHE A 31 -9.84 29.83 5.65
C PHE A 31 -10.35 28.96 6.81
N SER A 32 -10.59 27.68 6.54
CA SER A 32 -10.94 26.66 7.53
C SER A 32 -9.93 25.54 7.39
N GLU A 33 -9.27 25.21 8.50
CA GLU A 33 -8.29 24.14 8.58
C GLU A 33 -8.93 22.79 8.23
N GLU A 34 -10.12 22.52 8.76
CA GLU A 34 -10.85 21.28 8.50
C GLU A 34 -11.16 21.13 7.01
N LYS A 35 -11.69 22.18 6.39
CA LYS A 35 -11.99 22.19 4.96
C LYS A 35 -10.71 22.05 4.12
N PHE A 36 -9.62 22.70 4.54
CA PHE A 36 -8.34 22.60 3.86
C PHE A 36 -7.80 21.16 3.89
N LEU A 37 -7.80 20.51 5.06
CA LEU A 37 -7.39 19.12 5.23
C LEU A 37 -8.24 18.15 4.39
N GLU A 38 -9.56 18.36 4.34
CA GLU A 38 -10.47 17.59 3.47
C GLU A 38 -10.12 17.79 1.97
N ASP A 39 -9.86 19.03 1.56
CA ASP A 39 -9.59 19.37 0.16
C ASP A 39 -8.22 18.80 -0.32
N ILE A 40 -7.22 18.67 0.56
CA ILE A 40 -5.88 18.14 0.22
C ILE A 40 -5.71 16.63 0.43
N ALA A 41 -6.65 15.95 1.10
CA ALA A 41 -6.55 14.51 1.36
C ALA A 41 -6.27 13.69 0.09
N PRO A 42 -6.87 13.97 -1.09
CA PRO A 42 -6.52 13.27 -2.34
C PRO A 42 -5.06 13.44 -2.76
N ASN A 43 -4.43 14.57 -2.43
CA ASN A 43 -3.02 14.82 -2.72
C ASN A 43 -2.11 13.94 -1.86
N VAL A 44 -2.45 13.77 -0.58
CA VAL A 44 -1.69 12.92 0.35
C VAL A 44 -1.91 11.44 0.04
N VAL A 45 -3.12 11.03 -0.38
CA VAL A 45 -3.35 9.68 -0.96
C VAL A 45 -2.44 9.44 -2.16
N CYS A 46 -2.33 10.43 -3.06
CA CYS A 46 -1.48 10.34 -4.24
C CYS A 46 0.01 10.23 -3.87
N LEU A 47 0.46 11.03 -2.89
CA LEU A 47 1.81 10.91 -2.33
C LEU A 47 2.05 9.51 -1.74
N ASN A 48 1.16 9.03 -0.87
CA ASN A 48 1.28 7.69 -0.26
C ASN A 48 1.40 6.60 -1.32
N SER A 49 0.62 6.70 -2.40
CA SER A 49 0.74 5.76 -3.52
C SER A 49 2.09 5.84 -4.22
N CYS A 50 2.74 7.00 -4.28
CA CYS A 50 4.12 7.12 -4.77
C CYS A 50 5.16 6.56 -3.78
N VAL A 51 4.95 6.74 -2.46
CA VAL A 51 5.80 6.18 -1.39
C VAL A 51 5.77 4.66 -1.40
N GLN A 52 4.59 4.08 -1.61
CA GLN A 52 4.40 2.64 -1.82
C GLN A 52 4.80 2.19 -3.23
N GLU A 53 5.26 3.12 -4.07
CA GLU A 53 5.69 2.89 -5.45
C GLU A 53 4.59 2.29 -6.34
N MET A 54 3.33 2.56 -6.02
CA MET A 54 2.15 2.15 -6.78
C MET A 54 1.71 3.22 -7.77
N PHE A 55 2.06 4.50 -7.55
CA PHE A 55 1.85 5.63 -8.48
C PHE A 55 0.40 5.79 -8.99
N CYS A 56 -0.57 5.50 -8.13
CA CYS A 56 -2.00 5.43 -8.44
C CYS A 56 -2.35 4.45 -9.58
N ALA A 57 -1.46 3.49 -9.86
CA ALA A 57 -1.66 2.48 -10.89
C ALA A 57 -2.53 1.34 -10.36
N GLY A 58 -3.58 1.01 -11.11
CA GLY A 58 -4.40 -0.17 -10.86
C GLY A 58 -3.68 -1.41 -11.37
N VAL A 59 -3.08 -2.17 -10.46
CA VAL A 59 -2.37 -3.43 -10.75
C VAL A 59 -3.05 -4.56 -10.00
N ASN A 60 -3.21 -5.69 -10.68
CA ASN A 60 -3.62 -6.93 -10.03
C ASN A 60 -2.37 -7.80 -9.85
N PHE A 61 -2.01 -8.08 -8.59
CA PHE A 61 -0.87 -8.94 -8.26
C PHE A 61 -1.22 -10.42 -8.26
N ASP A 62 -2.52 -10.74 -8.25
CA ASP A 62 -3.05 -12.11 -8.32
C ASP A 62 -3.11 -12.63 -9.77
N ASP A 63 -2.95 -11.74 -10.75
CA ASP A 63 -2.93 -12.05 -12.19
C ASP A 63 -1.50 -12.22 -12.73
N ASP A 64 -1.33 -13.20 -13.62
CA ASP A 64 -0.59 -13.13 -14.88
C ASP A 64 0.62 -12.16 -14.98
N SER A 65 1.62 -12.32 -14.09
CA SER A 65 2.91 -11.63 -14.23
C SER A 65 3.70 -12.13 -15.44
N TYR A 66 4.69 -11.35 -15.86
CA TYR A 66 5.63 -11.71 -16.92
C TYR A 66 7.07 -11.60 -16.42
N LEU A 67 7.95 -12.39 -17.01
CA LEU A 67 9.40 -12.27 -16.90
C LEU A 67 9.95 -11.60 -18.16
N ALA A 68 11.14 -11.03 -18.06
CA ALA A 68 11.83 -10.39 -19.18
C ALA A 68 13.04 -11.19 -19.66
N ALA A 69 13.31 -11.12 -20.96
CA ALA A 69 14.55 -11.57 -21.56
C ALA A 69 15.15 -10.50 -22.48
N TYR A 70 16.46 -10.56 -22.67
CA TYR A 70 17.27 -9.63 -23.45
C TYR A 70 17.93 -10.39 -24.61
N GLU A 71 18.24 -9.68 -25.69
CA GLU A 71 18.89 -10.27 -26.89
C GLU A 71 20.20 -11.02 -26.56
N SER A 72 20.92 -10.57 -25.53
CA SER A 72 22.15 -11.21 -25.08
C SER A 72 22.55 -10.71 -23.68
N LYS A 73 23.51 -11.39 -23.05
CA LYS A 73 24.13 -10.91 -21.81
C LYS A 73 24.72 -9.50 -21.93
N SER A 74 25.26 -9.14 -23.10
CA SER A 74 25.76 -7.77 -23.31
C SER A 74 24.64 -6.75 -23.46
N ALA A 75 23.48 -7.15 -23.99
CA ALA A 75 22.32 -6.27 -24.11
C ALA A 75 21.62 -6.04 -22.77
N TYR A 76 21.74 -6.96 -21.80
CA TYR A 76 21.19 -6.81 -20.45
C TYR A 76 21.57 -5.49 -19.78
N ALA A 77 22.84 -5.07 -19.95
CA ALA A 77 23.38 -3.84 -19.37
C ALA A 77 23.01 -3.66 -17.89
N ASP A 78 23.22 -4.70 -17.08
CA ASP A 78 22.87 -4.74 -15.65
C ASP A 78 21.41 -4.36 -15.35
N GLY A 79 20.48 -4.79 -16.21
CA GLY A 79 19.04 -4.55 -16.06
C GLY A 79 18.58 -3.17 -16.53
N LEU A 80 19.46 -2.44 -17.24
CA LEU A 80 19.17 -1.13 -17.86
C LEU A 80 19.01 -1.22 -19.39
N GLY A 81 19.23 -2.39 -19.97
CA GLY A 81 19.09 -2.62 -21.40
C GLY A 81 17.65 -2.66 -21.88
N ASP A 82 17.47 -2.64 -23.21
CA ASP A 82 16.16 -2.82 -23.82
C ASP A 82 15.70 -4.28 -23.68
N ILE A 83 14.47 -4.46 -23.22
CA ILE A 83 13.84 -5.79 -23.11
C ILE A 83 13.47 -6.27 -24.51
N ALA A 84 13.93 -7.47 -24.85
CA ALA A 84 13.66 -8.10 -26.14
C ALA A 84 12.26 -8.72 -26.19
N LEU A 85 11.84 -9.35 -25.08
CA LEU A 85 10.50 -9.92 -24.95
C LEU A 85 10.07 -10.08 -23.49
N LEU A 86 8.75 -10.10 -23.31
CA LEU A 86 8.09 -10.54 -22.08
C LEU A 86 7.44 -11.92 -22.28
N PHE A 87 7.61 -12.81 -21.31
CA PHE A 87 7.07 -14.19 -21.38
C PHE A 87 6.53 -14.65 -20.03
N LYS A 88 5.75 -15.75 -20.01
CA LYS A 88 5.14 -16.24 -18.76
C LYS A 88 6.12 -17.04 -17.91
N PRO A 89 6.06 -16.92 -16.57
CA PRO A 89 6.75 -17.84 -15.69
C PRO A 89 6.44 -19.30 -16.06
N GLY A 90 7.48 -20.15 -16.13
CA GLY A 90 7.36 -21.55 -16.57
C GLY A 90 7.59 -21.78 -18.07
N GLU A 91 7.75 -20.72 -18.88
CA GLU A 91 8.07 -20.82 -20.31
C GLU A 91 9.56 -20.65 -20.62
N GLU A 92 10.44 -20.57 -19.63
CA GLU A 92 11.87 -20.22 -19.77
C GLU A 92 12.58 -21.11 -20.80
N SER A 93 12.26 -22.42 -20.79
CA SER A 93 12.84 -23.40 -21.72
C SER A 93 12.54 -23.13 -23.20
N GLN A 94 11.51 -22.34 -23.50
CA GLN A 94 11.14 -21.95 -24.86
C GLN A 94 12.00 -20.78 -25.37
N TYR A 95 12.68 -20.06 -24.48
CA TYR A 95 13.40 -18.82 -24.78
C TYR A 95 14.90 -18.91 -24.46
N MET A 96 15.50 -20.11 -24.49
CA MET A 96 16.92 -20.32 -24.16
C MET A 96 17.92 -19.61 -25.09
N ASP A 97 17.49 -19.17 -26.28
CA ASP A 97 18.31 -18.37 -27.19
C ASP A 97 18.47 -16.91 -26.71
N TYR A 98 17.61 -16.46 -25.79
CA TYR A 98 17.69 -15.15 -25.15
C TYR A 98 18.44 -15.23 -23.81
N PHE A 99 18.91 -14.08 -23.35
CA PHE A 99 19.42 -13.92 -22.00
C PHE A 99 18.27 -13.54 -21.05
N ILE A 100 17.77 -14.53 -20.31
CA ILE A 100 16.71 -14.33 -19.31
C ILE A 100 17.23 -13.43 -18.18
N ASP A 101 16.40 -12.48 -17.71
CA ASP A 101 16.76 -11.58 -16.61
C ASP A 101 17.15 -12.40 -15.36
N PRO A 102 18.43 -12.37 -14.93
CA PRO A 102 18.88 -13.16 -13.78
C PRO A 102 18.29 -12.68 -12.45
N ILE A 103 17.72 -11.47 -12.40
CA ILE A 103 17.01 -10.96 -11.21
C ILE A 103 15.58 -11.51 -11.16
N CYS A 104 15.07 -12.06 -12.26
CA CYS A 104 13.69 -12.55 -12.38
C CYS A 104 12.66 -11.49 -11.94
N ALA A 105 12.87 -10.22 -12.32
CA ALA A 105 11.90 -9.18 -12.04
C ALA A 105 10.55 -9.51 -12.71
N SER A 106 9.48 -9.33 -11.95
CA SER A 106 8.10 -9.51 -12.40
C SER A 106 7.57 -8.23 -13.04
N TYR A 107 6.88 -8.38 -14.16
CA TYR A 107 6.24 -7.29 -14.90
C TYR A 107 4.72 -7.50 -14.85
N TYR A 108 4.02 -6.64 -14.10
CA TYR A 108 2.59 -6.74 -13.89
C TYR A 108 1.84 -5.77 -14.81
N PRO A 109 0.87 -6.23 -15.62
CA PRO A 109 0.13 -5.35 -16.50
C PRO A 109 -0.66 -4.28 -15.73
N VAL A 110 -0.42 -3.01 -16.02
CA VAL A 110 -1.16 -1.88 -15.45
C VAL A 110 -2.49 -1.72 -16.18
N LYS A 111 -3.60 -1.68 -15.43
CA LYS A 111 -4.95 -1.57 -16.02
C LYS A 111 -5.41 -0.11 -16.21
N SER A 112 -4.86 0.82 -15.44
CA SER A 112 -5.30 2.22 -15.39
C SER A 112 -4.62 3.13 -16.41
N PHE A 113 -3.43 2.77 -16.92
CA PHE A 113 -2.59 3.60 -17.79
C PHE A 113 -1.88 2.76 -18.85
N LYS A 114 -1.53 3.39 -19.97
CA LYS A 114 -0.79 2.77 -21.08
C LYS A 114 0.63 3.30 -21.26
N THR A 115 0.93 4.49 -20.72
CA THR A 115 2.25 5.12 -20.84
C THR A 115 2.65 5.79 -19.53
N ASN A 116 3.96 5.96 -19.33
CA ASN A 116 4.52 6.76 -18.24
C ASN A 116 4.03 8.21 -18.29
N THR A 117 3.79 8.74 -19.49
CA THR A 117 3.25 10.09 -19.67
C THR A 117 1.86 10.20 -19.06
N GLU A 118 0.98 9.22 -19.27
CA GLU A 118 -0.35 9.19 -18.66
C GLU A 118 -0.29 9.09 -17.12
N VAL A 119 0.65 8.30 -16.58
CA VAL A 119 0.87 8.24 -15.13
C VAL A 119 1.27 9.62 -14.61
N ARG A 120 2.30 10.24 -15.20
CA ARG A 120 2.79 11.56 -14.78
C ARG A 120 1.73 12.64 -14.90
N ASP A 121 0.94 12.64 -15.98
CA ASP A 121 -0.16 13.58 -16.15
C ASP A 121 -1.29 13.37 -15.12
N ASN A 122 -1.48 12.13 -14.66
CA ASN A 122 -2.39 11.86 -13.55
C ASN A 122 -1.84 12.39 -12.21
N LEU A 123 -0.56 12.16 -11.92
CA LEU A 123 0.08 12.65 -10.70
C LEU A 123 0.10 14.19 -10.61
N LYS A 124 0.29 14.88 -11.76
CA LYS A 124 0.28 16.35 -11.86
C LYS A 124 -1.03 17.03 -11.44
N LYS A 125 -2.12 16.27 -11.31
CA LYS A 125 -3.38 16.78 -10.75
C LYS A 125 -3.28 17.06 -9.26
N TYR A 126 -2.25 16.52 -8.60
CA TYR A 126 -2.10 16.50 -7.15
C TYR A 126 -0.73 16.99 -6.68
N LEU A 127 0.32 16.68 -7.44
CA LEU A 127 1.72 16.89 -7.07
C LEU A 127 2.40 17.77 -8.13
N ALA A 128 3.28 18.68 -7.70
CA ALA A 128 4.13 19.44 -8.61
C ALA A 128 5.23 18.55 -9.22
N ASP A 129 5.77 18.95 -10.37
CA ASP A 129 6.79 18.18 -11.10
C ASP A 129 8.00 17.82 -10.21
N ALA A 130 8.47 18.74 -9.37
CA ALA A 130 9.58 18.50 -8.46
C ALA A 130 9.30 17.37 -7.45
N VAL A 131 8.08 17.32 -6.91
CA VAL A 131 7.65 16.24 -6.00
C VAL A 131 7.55 14.93 -6.77
N ILE A 132 6.98 14.95 -7.98
CA ILE A 132 6.88 13.75 -8.82
C ILE A 132 8.29 13.21 -9.13
N ASP A 133 9.22 14.06 -9.54
CA ASP A 133 10.58 13.65 -9.91
C ASP A 133 11.37 13.05 -8.73
N LYS A 134 11.03 13.42 -7.48
CA LYS A 134 11.62 12.82 -6.27
C LYS A 134 11.20 11.35 -6.08
N TRP A 135 9.95 11.02 -6.41
CA TRP A 135 9.37 9.70 -6.12
C TRP A 135 9.24 8.80 -7.36
N PHE A 136 9.18 9.38 -8.56
CA PHE A 136 8.96 8.66 -9.80
C PHE A 136 10.27 8.09 -10.33
N SER A 137 10.44 6.78 -10.23
CA SER A 137 11.66 6.06 -10.63
C SER A 137 11.43 5.15 -11.86
N ASN A 138 12.36 4.24 -12.14
CA ASN A 138 12.29 3.28 -13.27
C ASN A 138 11.40 2.06 -12.96
N ASP A 139 10.22 2.31 -12.41
CA ASP A 139 9.30 1.26 -11.92
C ASP A 139 8.33 0.79 -13.00
N PHE A 140 8.29 1.42 -14.18
CA PHE A 140 7.41 1.04 -15.27
C PHE A 140 8.16 0.71 -16.56
N LEU A 141 7.62 -0.25 -17.30
CA LEU A 141 8.01 -0.61 -18.64
C LEU A 141 6.85 -0.33 -19.61
N GLU A 142 7.10 0.44 -20.66
CA GLU A 142 6.22 0.52 -21.83
C GLU A 142 6.66 -0.54 -22.84
N TYR A 143 5.79 -1.52 -23.10
CA TYR A 143 6.09 -2.63 -24.00
C TYR A 143 4.85 -2.96 -24.84
N GLU A 144 5.01 -2.98 -26.16
CA GLU A 144 3.96 -3.33 -27.14
C GLU A 144 2.62 -2.58 -26.94
N GLY A 145 2.68 -1.31 -26.51
CA GLY A 145 1.49 -0.47 -26.31
C GLY A 145 0.74 -0.70 -24.99
N GLN A 146 1.35 -1.44 -24.05
CA GLN A 146 0.89 -1.68 -22.70
C GLN A 146 1.94 -1.20 -21.69
N LEU A 147 1.48 -0.72 -20.53
CA LEU A 147 2.34 -0.38 -19.40
C LEU A 147 2.41 -1.55 -18.42
N TYR A 148 3.60 -1.83 -17.90
CA TYR A 148 3.83 -2.86 -16.89
C TYR A 148 4.54 -2.26 -15.69
N LEU A 149 4.05 -2.54 -14.48
CA LEU A 149 4.73 -2.24 -13.23
C LEU A 149 5.79 -3.32 -12.98
N ARG A 150 7.05 -2.90 -12.85
CA ARG A 150 8.19 -3.78 -12.61
C ARG A 150 8.41 -3.94 -11.10
N ARG A 151 8.52 -5.19 -10.64
CA ARG A 151 8.90 -5.54 -9.25
C ARG A 151 10.00 -6.59 -9.26
N GLY A 152 11.20 -6.22 -8.82
CA GLY A 152 12.28 -7.13 -8.47
C GLY A 152 12.19 -7.66 -7.04
N SER A 153 13.31 -8.14 -6.49
CA SER A 153 13.40 -8.78 -5.17
C SER A 153 13.51 -7.83 -3.96
N ARG A 154 13.41 -6.51 -4.16
CA ARG A 154 13.39 -5.55 -3.03
C ARG A 154 12.00 -5.49 -2.39
N GLY A 155 11.93 -5.14 -1.11
CA GLY A 155 10.65 -4.89 -0.44
C GLY A 155 9.97 -3.65 -1.02
N TYR A 156 8.66 -3.76 -1.29
CA TYR A 156 7.80 -2.65 -1.75
C TYR A 156 6.71 -2.39 -0.72
N GLY A 157 6.26 -1.14 -0.59
CA GLY A 157 5.17 -0.79 0.33
C GLY A 157 5.54 -0.84 1.81
N ALA A 158 6.82 -1.10 2.15
CA ALA A 158 7.29 -1.07 3.53
C ALA A 158 7.11 0.30 4.19
N MET A 159 7.26 1.37 3.41
CA MET A 159 6.96 2.73 3.84
C MET A 159 5.56 3.14 3.41
N ILE A 160 4.82 3.75 4.33
CA ILE A 160 3.53 4.39 4.06
C ILE A 160 3.53 5.81 4.65
N CYS A 161 2.72 6.67 4.04
CA CYS A 161 2.34 7.96 4.61
C CYS A 161 1.02 7.74 5.38
N ASP A 162 1.01 8.01 6.70
CA ASP A 162 -0.17 7.83 7.55
C ASP A 162 -1.14 9.01 7.40
N LEU A 163 -2.19 8.82 6.62
CA LEU A 163 -3.18 9.86 6.35
C LEU A 163 -3.92 10.34 7.61
N GLU A 164 -4.05 9.49 8.63
CA GLU A 164 -4.76 9.84 9.88
C GLU A 164 -3.93 10.77 10.77
N SER A 165 -2.62 10.79 10.58
CA SER A 165 -1.69 11.65 11.32
C SER A 165 -1.67 13.11 10.82
N MET A 166 -2.28 13.39 9.65
CA MET A 166 -2.19 14.67 8.96
C MET A 166 -2.74 15.82 9.83
N LYS A 167 -1.92 16.85 10.04
CA LYS A 167 -2.26 18.02 10.86
C LYS A 167 -1.86 19.30 10.15
N TYR A 168 -2.74 20.29 10.21
CA TYR A 168 -2.41 21.64 9.77
C TYR A 168 -1.32 22.23 10.67
N GLU A 169 -0.31 22.85 10.05
CA GLU A 169 0.82 23.45 10.75
C GLU A 169 0.74 24.98 10.72
N GLU A 170 0.89 25.59 9.54
CA GLU A 170 0.85 27.04 9.38
C GLU A 170 0.57 27.49 7.93
N GLU A 171 0.23 28.78 7.80
CA GLU A 171 0.31 29.51 6.54
C GLU A 171 1.57 30.37 6.57
N LYS A 172 2.40 30.25 5.53
CA LYS A 172 3.63 31.04 5.40
C LYS A 172 3.88 31.37 3.93
N ASP A 173 4.19 32.64 3.67
CA ASP A 173 4.49 33.14 2.33
C ASP A 173 3.41 32.83 1.26
N GLY A 174 2.14 32.77 1.68
CA GLY A 174 1.01 32.46 0.81
C GLY A 174 0.86 30.98 0.46
N LYS A 175 1.58 30.11 1.16
CA LYS A 175 1.50 28.65 1.05
C LYS A 175 1.01 28.05 2.36
N GLN A 176 0.44 26.86 2.27
CA GLN A 176 -0.13 26.13 3.40
C GLN A 176 0.75 24.92 3.71
N TYR A 177 0.99 24.67 4.99
CA TYR A 177 1.85 23.59 5.46
C TYR A 177 1.07 22.64 6.36
N VAL A 178 1.33 21.35 6.19
CA VAL A 178 0.80 20.29 7.07
C VAL A 178 1.92 19.35 7.44
N THR A 179 1.83 18.73 8.61
CA THR A 179 2.70 17.62 8.99
C THR A 179 2.00 16.29 8.77
N VAL A 180 2.75 15.27 8.37
CA VAL A 180 2.26 13.89 8.27
C VAL A 180 3.34 12.92 8.73
N ASP A 181 2.94 11.87 9.42
CA ASP A 181 3.83 10.80 9.85
C ASP A 181 3.99 9.77 8.73
N PHE A 182 5.22 9.34 8.54
CA PHE A 182 5.57 8.21 7.72
C PHE A 182 5.82 7.01 8.63
N LYS A 183 5.37 5.85 8.18
CA LYS A 183 5.51 4.59 8.90
C LYS A 183 6.30 3.60 8.10
N LEU A 184 7.21 2.90 8.76
CA LEU A 184 7.92 1.74 8.24
C LEU A 184 7.29 0.51 8.89
N PHE A 185 6.71 -0.40 8.11
CA PHE A 185 5.96 -1.56 8.62
C PHE A 185 4.91 -1.17 9.66
N ASP A 186 4.13 -0.12 9.36
CA ASP A 186 3.10 0.48 10.24
C ASP A 186 3.61 1.10 11.55
N GLU A 187 4.91 1.03 11.85
CA GLU A 187 5.53 1.73 12.96
C GLU A 187 5.92 3.15 12.57
N PHE A 188 5.76 4.11 13.48
CA PHE A 188 6.22 5.47 13.28
C PHE A 188 7.73 5.50 12.95
N ASP A 189 8.08 6.09 11.81
CA ASP A 189 9.46 6.28 11.38
C ASP A 189 9.89 7.74 11.56
N HIS A 190 9.18 8.67 10.92
CA HIS A 190 9.43 10.11 11.04
C HIS A 190 8.20 10.95 10.67
N THR A 191 8.24 12.24 10.98
CA THR A 191 7.26 13.23 10.53
C THR A 191 7.86 14.08 9.41
N GLU A 192 7.12 14.26 8.32
CA GLU A 192 7.44 15.17 7.21
C GLU A 192 6.52 16.38 7.23
N THR A 193 7.04 17.54 6.81
CA THR A 193 6.24 18.73 6.51
C THR A 193 5.97 18.77 5.00
N LEU A 194 4.70 18.83 4.64
CA LEU A 194 4.23 18.90 3.26
C LEU A 194 3.77 20.32 2.94
N GLU A 195 4.22 20.86 1.81
CA GLU A 195 3.86 22.18 1.32
C GLU A 195 2.74 22.11 0.27
N PHE A 196 1.78 23.04 0.34
CA PHE A 196 0.69 23.17 -0.61
C PHE A 196 0.54 24.59 -1.15
N SER A 197 0.34 24.66 -2.47
CA SER A 197 0.04 25.90 -3.20
C SER A 197 -1.25 25.76 -4.01
N LYS A 198 -2.00 26.86 -4.15
CA LYS A 198 -3.24 26.86 -4.95
C LYS A 198 -2.95 27.21 -6.41
N VAL A 199 -3.30 26.32 -7.33
CA VAL A 199 -3.17 26.50 -8.78
C VAL A 199 -4.54 26.34 -9.42
N ASN A 200 -5.06 27.41 -10.05
CA ASN A 200 -6.39 27.43 -10.67
C ASN A 200 -7.51 26.90 -9.73
N ASP A 201 -7.51 27.39 -8.48
CA ASP A 201 -8.43 26.98 -7.41
C ASP A 201 -8.31 25.53 -6.91
N VAL A 202 -7.31 24.78 -7.36
CA VAL A 202 -7.00 23.42 -6.88
C VAL A 202 -5.72 23.44 -6.02
N TRP A 203 -5.70 22.70 -4.93
CA TRP A 203 -4.48 22.51 -4.13
C TRP A 203 -3.54 21.53 -4.82
N ILE A 204 -2.27 21.92 -4.92
CA ILE A 204 -1.18 21.11 -5.45
C ILE A 204 -0.07 21.05 -4.39
N MET A 205 0.43 19.85 -4.12
CA MET A 205 1.59 19.65 -3.25
C MET A 205 2.84 20.16 -3.97
N THR A 206 3.56 21.07 -3.34
CA THR A 206 4.80 21.70 -3.84
C THR A 206 6.00 21.33 -2.96
N ASP A 207 7.12 22.07 -3.02
CA ASP A 207 8.38 21.76 -2.31
C ASP A 207 8.44 22.49 -0.95
N GLU A 208 8.86 21.92 0.17
CA GLU A 208 10.08 21.11 0.31
C GLU A 208 9.87 19.92 1.25
N VAL A 209 10.39 18.76 0.85
CA VAL A 209 10.46 17.53 1.66
C VAL A 209 11.92 17.09 1.76
N VAL A 210 12.60 17.16 2.92
CA VAL A 210 13.88 16.46 3.22
C VAL A 210 14.21 16.52 4.76
N PRO A 211 14.93 15.56 5.43
CA PRO A 211 15.65 14.38 4.91
C PRO A 211 15.35 12.98 5.48
N ILE A 212 15.55 12.08 4.52
CA ILE A 212 16.02 10.69 4.53
C ILE A 212 17.35 10.50 5.30
N ARG A 213 17.52 9.36 6.00
CA ARG A 213 18.85 8.77 6.28
C ARG A 213 19.04 7.48 5.46
N ASN A 214 20.08 7.45 4.65
CA ASN A 214 20.59 6.25 3.97
C ASN A 214 22.05 5.98 4.36
N GLU A 215 22.46 4.72 4.16
CA GLU A 215 23.76 4.05 4.35
C GLU A 215 23.83 3.22 5.66
N THR A 216 23.78 1.88 5.59
CA THR A 216 24.92 1.10 5.10
C THR A 216 24.49 -0.20 4.43
N ILE A 217 24.96 -0.40 3.19
CA ILE A 217 25.07 -1.70 2.52
C ILE A 217 26.22 -2.46 3.20
N GLU A 218 25.95 -3.55 3.89
CA GLU A 218 26.96 -4.58 4.15
C GLU A 218 26.58 -5.87 3.42
N ASN A 219 27.28 -6.09 2.31
CA ASN A 219 27.46 -7.40 1.71
C ASN A 219 27.99 -8.38 2.76
N CYS A 220 27.38 -9.56 2.85
CA CYS A 220 28.07 -10.76 3.30
C CYS A 220 27.62 -11.96 2.46
N ASP A 221 28.34 -12.21 1.38
CA ASP A 221 28.48 -13.55 0.83
C ASP A 221 29.18 -14.44 1.86
N LYS A 222 28.61 -15.62 2.17
CA LYS A 222 29.36 -16.90 2.18
C LYS A 222 28.51 -18.13 2.51
N GLU A 223 28.52 -19.02 1.51
CA GLU A 223 28.79 -20.46 1.53
C GLU A 223 27.87 -21.43 2.31
N GLU A 224 27.31 -22.35 1.52
CA GLU A 224 26.79 -23.67 1.86
C GLU A 224 27.59 -24.43 2.93
N SER A 225 26.87 -25.23 3.72
CA SER A 225 27.30 -26.59 4.02
C SER A 225 26.11 -27.51 4.22
N GLU A 226 26.03 -28.55 3.39
CA GLU A 226 25.18 -29.73 3.57
C GLU A 226 25.51 -30.45 4.89
N GLU A 227 24.50 -30.85 5.66
CA GLU A 227 24.59 -32.05 6.48
C GLU A 227 23.24 -32.76 6.55
N THR A 228 23.16 -33.89 5.85
CA THR A 228 22.11 -34.89 5.97
C THR A 228 22.27 -35.67 7.28
N ASP A 229 21.24 -35.78 8.13
CA ASP A 229 21.05 -37.02 8.90
C ASP A 229 19.59 -37.36 9.32
N ILE A 230 19.26 -38.60 8.97
CA ILE A 230 18.22 -39.58 9.31
C ILE A 230 16.97 -39.17 10.13
N ARG A 231 15.82 -39.27 9.43
CA ARG A 231 14.44 -39.30 9.93
C ARG A 231 14.18 -40.43 10.94
N SER A 232 13.88 -40.07 12.19
CA SER A 232 12.80 -40.73 12.93
C SER A 232 11.50 -40.03 12.55
N LYS A 233 10.50 -40.78 12.08
CA LYS A 233 9.19 -40.25 11.64
C LYS A 233 8.44 -39.69 12.86
N MET A 234 8.77 -38.44 13.22
CA MET A 234 7.94 -37.57 14.04
C MET A 234 6.94 -36.93 13.07
N ASP A 235 5.67 -36.85 13.44
CA ASP A 235 4.67 -36.21 12.60
C ASP A 235 5.10 -34.76 12.40
N ASP A 236 5.42 -34.42 11.15
CA ASP A 236 5.80 -33.08 10.73
C ASP A 236 4.52 -32.25 10.65
N TYR A 237 4.44 -31.27 11.54
CA TYR A 237 3.28 -30.39 11.65
C TYR A 237 3.35 -29.21 10.66
N SER A 238 4.40 -29.11 9.84
CA SER A 238 4.58 -27.99 8.91
C SER A 238 3.47 -27.91 7.87
N GLY A 239 3.09 -26.69 7.51
CA GLY A 239 2.14 -26.38 6.45
C GLY A 239 1.10 -25.36 6.89
N SER A 240 0.26 -24.98 5.94
CA SER A 240 -0.76 -23.94 6.12
C SER A 240 -2.12 -24.56 6.43
N TYR A 241 -2.70 -24.18 7.55
CA TYR A 241 -4.00 -24.62 8.02
C TYR A 241 -4.94 -23.44 7.97
N VAL A 242 -6.05 -23.57 7.27
CA VAL A 242 -6.95 -22.45 7.00
C VAL A 242 -8.35 -22.69 7.51
N ASP A 243 -9.00 -21.63 7.96
CA ASP A 243 -10.44 -21.53 8.12
C ASP A 243 -11.03 -20.73 6.96
N ARG A 244 -11.95 -21.36 6.22
CA ARG A 244 -12.71 -20.70 5.15
C ARG A 244 -14.13 -20.32 5.55
N GLN A 245 -14.56 -20.67 6.76
CA GLN A 245 -15.93 -20.49 7.27
C GLN A 245 -17.02 -21.03 6.33
N GLY A 246 -16.70 -22.12 5.61
CA GLY A 246 -17.60 -22.73 4.62
C GLY A 246 -17.73 -21.97 3.29
N THR A 247 -16.84 -21.03 3.01
CA THR A 247 -16.76 -20.26 1.76
C THR A 247 -15.54 -20.67 0.91
N ALA A 248 -15.31 -19.99 -0.21
CA ALA A 248 -14.11 -20.18 -1.05
C ALA A 248 -12.91 -19.37 -0.55
N ASP A 249 -13.15 -18.33 0.25
CA ASP A 249 -12.14 -17.39 0.72
C ASP A 249 -11.49 -17.93 2.00
N ILE A 250 -10.21 -17.63 2.20
CA ILE A 250 -9.51 -17.91 3.47
C ILE A 250 -9.77 -16.72 4.39
N TYR A 251 -10.26 -17.02 5.59
CA TYR A 251 -10.57 -16.02 6.61
C TYR A 251 -9.45 -15.95 7.64
N SER A 252 -9.07 -17.12 8.17
CA SER A 252 -8.00 -17.23 9.15
C SER A 252 -7.04 -18.32 8.70
N GLU A 253 -5.76 -18.14 9.01
CA GLU A 253 -4.69 -19.05 8.60
C GLU A 253 -3.72 -19.26 9.77
N LEU A 254 -3.24 -20.50 9.90
CA LEU A 254 -2.14 -20.89 10.75
C LEU A 254 -1.08 -21.51 9.84
N ASP A 255 0.05 -20.85 9.73
CA ASP A 255 1.23 -21.34 9.05
C ASP A 255 2.23 -21.88 10.06
N LEU A 256 2.72 -23.10 9.82
CA LEU A 256 3.80 -23.70 10.60
C LEU A 256 4.98 -24.03 9.69
N THR A 257 6.14 -23.44 9.97
CA THR A 257 7.40 -23.73 9.27
C THR A 257 8.38 -24.39 10.24
N TYR A 258 8.78 -25.63 9.96
CA TYR A 258 9.71 -26.36 10.83
C TYR A 258 11.08 -25.71 10.88
N LEU A 259 11.52 -25.34 12.08
CA LEU A 259 12.82 -24.71 12.33
C LEU A 259 13.90 -25.70 12.77
N GLY A 260 13.53 -26.95 13.07
CA GLY A 260 14.41 -27.91 13.75
C GLY A 260 14.09 -28.06 15.23
N ASP A 261 14.71 -29.04 15.89
CA ASP A 261 14.61 -29.27 17.35
C ASP A 261 13.19 -29.27 17.94
N LYS A 262 12.23 -29.79 17.18
CA LYS A 262 10.80 -29.83 17.56
C LYS A 262 10.16 -28.45 17.76
N ALA A 263 10.67 -27.44 17.07
CA ALA A 263 10.13 -26.09 17.05
C ALA A 263 9.69 -25.71 15.62
N TYR A 264 8.69 -24.84 15.57
CA TYR A 264 8.12 -24.28 14.36
C TYR A 264 8.00 -22.77 14.54
N GLU A 265 8.31 -22.04 13.49
CA GLU A 265 7.81 -20.68 13.30
C GLU A 265 6.31 -20.79 13.04
N ALA A 266 5.53 -19.97 13.72
CA ALA A 266 4.08 -20.00 13.67
C ALA A 266 3.55 -18.61 13.38
N THR A 267 2.84 -18.47 12.26
CA THR A 267 2.06 -17.26 11.93
C THR A 267 0.59 -17.63 12.03
N ILE A 268 -0.18 -16.89 12.80
CA ILE A 268 -1.61 -17.09 12.99
C ILE A 268 -2.34 -15.80 12.61
N ASP A 269 -2.90 -15.75 11.41
CA ASP A 269 -3.82 -14.70 10.99
C ASP A 269 -5.25 -15.06 11.42
N LEU A 270 -5.84 -14.22 12.25
CA LEU A 270 -7.23 -14.32 12.67
C LEU A 270 -8.03 -13.16 12.06
N PHE A 271 -8.91 -13.50 11.10
CA PHE A 271 -9.72 -12.54 10.37
C PHE A 271 -10.27 -11.39 11.22
N ARG A 272 -9.88 -10.15 10.89
CA ARG A 272 -10.32 -8.91 11.56
C ARG A 272 -10.00 -8.80 13.05
N LEU A 273 -9.21 -9.72 13.59
CA LEU A 273 -8.77 -9.68 14.98
C LEU A 273 -7.31 -9.23 15.03
N THR A 274 -6.41 -10.06 14.52
CA THR A 274 -4.96 -9.82 14.60
C THR A 274 -4.22 -10.85 13.77
N GLU A 275 -2.97 -10.56 13.49
CA GLU A 275 -1.96 -11.57 13.18
C GLU A 275 -1.12 -11.81 14.44
N LEU A 276 -0.73 -13.07 14.69
CA LEU A 276 0.19 -13.45 15.76
C LEU A 276 1.37 -14.18 15.13
N GLU A 277 2.56 -13.62 15.25
CA GLU A 277 3.80 -14.31 14.90
C GLU A 277 4.45 -14.83 16.18
N GLY A 278 5.05 -16.01 16.11
CA GLY A 278 5.66 -16.61 17.29
C GLY A 278 6.26 -17.98 17.05
N ILE A 279 6.57 -18.66 18.15
CA ILE A 279 7.21 -19.97 18.12
C ILE A 279 6.27 -21.01 18.73
N ALA A 280 6.01 -22.08 17.96
CA ALA A 280 5.28 -23.25 18.40
C ALA A 280 6.25 -24.41 18.69
N LYS A 281 6.25 -24.96 19.92
CA LYS A 281 7.14 -26.06 20.34
C LYS A 281 6.36 -27.31 20.67
N VAL A 282 6.85 -28.47 20.24
CA VAL A 282 6.19 -29.76 20.54
C VAL A 282 6.25 -30.05 22.04
N ASP A 283 5.08 -30.17 22.67
CA ASP A 283 4.86 -30.65 24.03
C ASP A 283 3.90 -31.86 24.02
N GLY A 284 4.47 -33.06 24.11
CA GLY A 284 3.73 -34.31 23.99
C GLY A 284 3.09 -34.49 22.61
N GLU A 285 1.74 -34.56 22.58
CA GLU A 285 0.92 -34.68 21.36
C GLU A 285 0.39 -33.32 20.88
N THR A 286 0.87 -32.21 21.44
CA THR A 286 0.42 -30.84 21.15
C THR A 286 1.59 -29.91 20.86
N LEU A 287 1.30 -28.70 20.39
CA LEU A 287 2.25 -27.61 20.21
C LEU A 287 1.92 -26.49 21.20
N SER A 288 2.89 -26.04 22.00
CA SER A 288 2.78 -24.84 22.83
C SER A 288 3.24 -23.64 22.01
N PHE A 289 2.34 -22.67 21.78
CA PHE A 289 2.59 -21.43 21.06
C PHE A 289 2.82 -20.26 22.02
N GLU A 290 3.77 -19.42 21.70
CA GLU A 290 4.05 -18.15 22.36
C GLU A 290 4.38 -17.13 21.26
N ASP A 291 3.66 -16.01 21.23
CA ASP A 291 3.92 -14.92 20.29
C ASP A 291 5.24 -14.20 20.60
N GLU A 292 5.81 -13.53 19.61
CA GLU A 292 7.09 -12.84 19.75
C GLU A 292 7.03 -11.70 20.78
N ASP A 293 5.87 -11.05 20.87
CA ASP A 293 5.61 -9.96 21.83
C ASP A 293 5.31 -10.45 23.25
N MET A 294 5.25 -11.78 23.48
CA MET A 294 4.87 -12.44 24.74
C MET A 294 3.51 -11.98 25.30
N GLN A 295 2.61 -11.49 24.44
CA GLN A 295 1.27 -11.07 24.81
C GLN A 295 0.26 -12.20 24.73
N VAL A 296 0.46 -13.20 23.87
CA VAL A 296 -0.48 -14.28 23.62
C VAL A 296 0.21 -15.64 23.69
N LYS A 297 -0.38 -16.54 24.48
CA LYS A 297 0.04 -17.95 24.55
C LYS A 297 -1.09 -18.86 24.18
N GLY A 298 -0.78 -19.96 23.53
CA GLY A 298 -1.80 -20.91 23.08
C GLY A 298 -1.33 -22.34 23.05
N THR A 299 -2.27 -23.27 22.95
CA THR A 299 -2.01 -24.67 22.63
C THR A 299 -2.62 -24.97 21.27
N ILE A 300 -1.82 -25.52 20.37
CA ILE A 300 -2.26 -25.97 19.04
C ILE A 300 -2.31 -27.49 19.05
N VAL A 301 -3.46 -28.04 18.65
CA VAL A 301 -3.66 -29.48 18.43
C VAL A 301 -3.90 -29.70 16.94
N ILE A 302 -3.17 -30.65 16.34
CA ILE A 302 -3.31 -30.98 14.93
C ILE A 302 -3.67 -32.45 14.79
N GLN A 303 -4.82 -32.73 14.17
CA GLN A 303 -5.30 -34.07 13.89
C GLN A 303 -6.02 -34.11 12.55
N ASP A 304 -5.73 -35.11 11.72
CA ASP A 304 -6.41 -35.34 10.43
C ASP A 304 -6.49 -34.09 9.52
N ASN A 305 -5.39 -33.31 9.44
CA ASN A 305 -5.26 -32.05 8.69
C ASN A 305 -6.12 -30.88 9.19
N ILE A 306 -6.65 -30.98 10.41
CA ILE A 306 -7.33 -29.89 11.11
C ILE A 306 -6.41 -29.41 12.22
N ALA A 307 -6.25 -28.09 12.35
CA ALA A 307 -5.54 -27.47 13.46
C ALA A 307 -6.52 -26.70 14.34
N VAL A 308 -6.33 -26.78 15.66
CA VAL A 308 -7.14 -26.03 16.63
C VAL A 308 -6.20 -25.30 17.58
N LEU A 309 -6.28 -23.97 17.58
CA LEU A 309 -5.62 -23.09 18.54
C LEU A 309 -6.56 -22.80 19.70
N THR A 310 -6.12 -23.06 20.93
CA THR A 310 -6.79 -22.61 22.16
C THR A 310 -5.91 -21.58 22.86
N ILE A 311 -6.44 -20.39 23.11
CA ILE A 311 -5.72 -19.32 23.82
C ILE A 311 -5.65 -19.66 25.30
N THR A 312 -4.44 -19.67 25.85
CA THR A 312 -4.18 -20.00 27.26
C THR A 312 -3.81 -18.78 28.09
N ASP A 313 -3.32 -17.72 27.46
CA ASP A 313 -3.07 -16.40 28.05
C ASP A 313 -3.13 -15.33 26.95
N SER A 314 -3.59 -14.12 27.27
CA SER A 314 -3.70 -13.02 26.30
C SER A 314 -3.67 -11.65 26.98
N GLY A 315 -2.85 -10.74 26.43
CA GLY A 315 -2.77 -9.32 26.80
C GLY A 315 -3.75 -8.41 26.05
N PHE A 316 -4.43 -8.93 25.02
CA PHE A 316 -5.41 -8.17 24.23
C PHE A 316 -6.81 -8.19 24.86
N ASP A 317 -7.56 -7.10 24.70
CA ASP A 317 -8.96 -7.03 25.16
C ASP A 317 -9.94 -7.83 24.28
N TYR A 318 -9.54 -8.11 23.03
CA TYR A 318 -10.38 -8.69 21.98
C TYR A 318 -10.10 -10.17 21.67
N ILE A 319 -9.03 -10.75 22.22
CA ILE A 319 -8.74 -12.18 22.23
C ILE A 319 -8.53 -12.59 23.68
N LYS A 320 -9.27 -13.58 24.19
CA LYS A 320 -9.31 -13.91 25.62
C LYS A 320 -8.82 -15.32 25.88
N GLN A 321 -8.30 -15.53 27.09
CA GLN A 321 -8.02 -16.87 27.60
C GLN A 321 -9.28 -17.75 27.49
N GLY A 322 -9.12 -18.90 26.84
CA GLY A 322 -10.18 -19.87 26.57
C GLY A 322 -10.83 -19.73 25.19
N ASP A 323 -10.51 -18.70 24.41
CA ASP A 323 -10.96 -18.60 23.01
C ASP A 323 -10.33 -19.71 22.17
N VAL A 324 -11.11 -20.23 21.22
CA VAL A 324 -10.73 -21.37 20.36
C VAL A 324 -10.93 -20.99 18.90
N PHE A 325 -9.88 -21.20 18.10
CA PHE A 325 -9.88 -20.97 16.67
C PHE A 325 -9.57 -22.29 15.96
N GLU A 326 -10.46 -22.72 15.07
CA GLU A 326 -10.35 -23.97 14.31
C GLU A 326 -10.01 -23.67 12.86
N PHE A 327 -8.92 -24.26 12.38
CA PHE A 327 -8.47 -24.22 10.99
C PHE A 327 -8.81 -25.56 10.35
N SER A 328 -9.91 -25.58 9.61
CA SER A 328 -10.63 -26.79 9.20
C SER A 328 -10.01 -27.55 8.01
N ALA A 329 -8.97 -27.01 7.37
CA ALA A 329 -8.29 -27.69 6.28
C ALA A 329 -6.81 -27.31 6.18
N LYS A 330 -5.96 -28.30 5.89
CA LYS A 330 -4.57 -28.08 5.49
C LYS A 330 -4.46 -27.87 3.98
N LEU A 331 -3.75 -26.83 3.56
CA LEU A 331 -3.31 -26.63 2.18
C LEU A 331 -2.10 -27.54 1.92
N SER A 332 -2.18 -28.33 0.84
CA SER A 332 -1.25 -29.42 0.52
C SER A 332 0.05 -28.96 -0.11
#